data_AF-A0A923WQG2-F1
#
_entry.id   AF-A0A923WQG2-F1
#
_cell.length_a   1.000
_cell.length_b   1.000
_cell.length_c   1.000
_cell.angle_alpha   90.00
_cell.angle_beta   90.00
_cell.angle_gamma   90.00
#
_symmetry.space_group_name_H-M   'P 1'
#
loop_
_entity.id
_entity.type
_entity.pdbx_description
1 polymer ?
#
loop_
_entity_poly.entity_id
_entity_poly.type
_entity_poly.pdbx_seq_one_letter_code
_entity_poly.pdbx_strand_id
1 'polypeptide(L)' 'MYTLAIDFGTSNSLVGAYCFGDDKTKPHRIEAMPLDPSAADPSLIRTLMYYPSDDICFYGTEALQEFVNNDM' A
#
# COMPACT_ATOMS: atom_id res chain seq x y z
N MET A 1 18.97 -5.81 0.46
CA MET A 1 18.08 -5.86 1.66
C MET A 1 17.36 -4.53 1.81
N TYR A 2 16.14 -4.49 2.38
CA TYR A 2 15.39 -3.26 2.62
C TYR A 2 15.08 -3.08 4.11
N THR A 3 15.09 -1.82 4.58
CA THR A 3 14.37 -1.42 5.80
C THR A 3 13.22 -0.51 5.37
N LEU A 4 12.00 -0.87 5.79
CA LEU A 4 10.79 -0.12 5.49
C LEU A 4 10.53 0.93 6.57
N ALA A 5 10.10 2.11 6.15
CA ALA A 5 9.54 3.14 7.01
C ALA A 5 8.06 3.29 6.64
N ILE A 6 7.18 2.95 7.58
CA ILE A 6 5.73 2.92 7.35
C ILE A 6 5.11 4.06 8.15
N ASP A 7 4.44 4.99 7.47
CA ASP A 7 3.52 5.91 8.09
C ASP A 7 2.11 5.30 8.01
N PHE A 8 1.61 4.84 9.15
CA PHE A 8 0.31 4.20 9.24
C PHE A 8 -0.75 5.20 9.71
N GLY A 9 -1.21 6.02 8.76
CA GLY A 9 -2.14 7.11 9.02
C GLY A 9 -3.61 6.66 9.04
N THR A 10 -4.48 7.53 9.57
CA THR A 10 -5.92 7.24 9.72
C THR A 10 -6.63 7.03 8.39
N SER A 11 -6.37 7.87 7.38
CA SER A 11 -7.08 7.81 6.09
C SER A 11 -6.24 7.20 4.98
N ASN A 12 -4.94 7.49 4.98
CA ASN A 12 -3.98 6.96 4.03
C ASN A 12 -2.72 6.52 4.78
N SER A 13 -2.05 5.54 4.21
CA SER A 13 -0.72 5.08 4.64
C SER A 13 0.28 5.25 3.51
N LEU A 14 1.54 5.43 3.88
CA LEU A 14 2.67 5.62 2.97
C LEU A 14 3.82 4.71 3.41
N VAL A 15 4.56 4.17 2.44
CA VAL A 15 5.77 3.40 2.71
C VAL A 15 6.94 3.98 1.94
N GLY A 16 7.98 4.37 2.68
CA GLY A 16 9.31 4.60 2.14
C GLY A 16 10.24 3.45 2.48
N ALA A 17 11.42 3.41 1.87
CA ALA A 17 12.44 2.44 2.24
C ALA A 17 13.86 2.95 2.06
N TYR A 18 14.76 2.35 2.82
CA TYR A 18 16.18 2.36 2.48
C TYR A 18 16.57 1.00 1.91
N CYS A 19 17.03 0.99 0.66
CA CYS A 19 17.61 -0.19 0.02
C CYS A 19 19.11 -0.19 0.32
N PHE A 20 19.60 -1.25 0.95
CA PHE A 20 21.03 -1.44 1.22
C PHE A 20 21.83 -1.86 -0.02
N GLY A 21 21.16 -2.10 -1.15
CA GLY A 21 21.79 -2.61 -2.35
C GLY A 21 22.23 -4.07 -2.25
N ASP A 22 22.99 -4.48 -3.26
CA ASP A 22 23.68 -5.78 -3.41
C ASP A 22 24.92 -5.57 -4.30
N ASP A 23 25.57 -6.65 -4.74
CA ASP A 23 26.76 -6.58 -5.60
C ASP A 23 26.53 -5.83 -6.93
N LYS A 24 25.27 -5.62 -7.33
CA LYS A 24 24.88 -4.98 -8.59
C LYS A 24 24.24 -3.60 -8.38
N THR A 25 23.84 -3.27 -7.16
CA THR A 25 23.04 -2.07 -6.86
C THR A 25 23.60 -1.32 -5.65
N LYS A 26 23.75 0.00 -5.78
CA LYS A 26 24.23 0.84 -4.67
C LYS A 26 23.11 1.06 -3.63
N PRO A 27 23.46 1.29 -2.36
CA PRO A 27 22.49 1.73 -1.37
C PRO A 27 21.80 3.02 -1.81
N HIS A 28 20.48 3.09 -1.66
CA HIS A 28 19.69 4.26 -2.04
C HIS A 28 18.37 4.33 -1.26
N ARG A 29 17.80 5.54 -1.19
CA ARG A 29 16.49 5.79 -0.58
C ARG A 29 15.39 5.68 -1.65
N ILE A 30 14.26 5.13 -1.24
CA ILE A 30 12.99 5.17 -1.96
C ILE A 30 12.06 6.03 -1.09
N GLU A 31 11.68 7.20 -1.60
CA GLU A 31 10.82 8.14 -0.85
C GLU A 31 9.44 7.55 -0.61
N ALA A 32 8.86 6.97 -1.67
CA ALA A 32 7.48 6.53 -1.70
C ALA A 32 7.38 5.31 -2.64
N MET A 33 7.00 4.17 -2.08
CA MET A 33 6.74 2.95 -2.84
C MET A 33 5.34 3.01 -3.46
N PRO A 34 5.16 2.54 -4.71
CA PRO A 34 3.83 2.41 -5.30
C PRO A 34 3.11 1.22 -4.67
N LEU A 35 2.15 1.48 -3.77
CA LEU A 35 1.43 0.47 -3.00
C LEU A 35 0.06 0.13 -3.59
N ASP A 36 -0.60 1.10 -4.23
CA ASP A 36 -1.96 0.95 -4.75
C ASP A 36 -2.04 1.47 -6.19
N PRO A 37 -1.79 0.62 -7.19
CA PRO A 37 -1.81 1.03 -8.60
C PRO A 37 -3.14 1.62 -9.09
N SER A 38 -4.23 1.35 -8.38
CA SER A 38 -5.58 1.81 -8.74
C SER A 38 -5.93 3.16 -8.11
N ALA A 39 -5.12 3.66 -7.17
CA ALA A 39 -5.31 4.96 -6.56
C ALA A 39 -4.90 6.12 -7.50
N ALA A 40 -5.47 7.31 -7.25
CA ALA A 40 -5.09 8.52 -7.98
C ALA A 40 -3.61 8.91 -7.77
N ASP A 41 -3.09 8.68 -6.57
CA ASP A 41 -1.65 8.66 -6.26
C ASP A 41 -1.26 7.23 -5.90
N PRO A 42 -0.54 6.50 -6.77
CA PRO A 42 -0.21 5.10 -6.54
C PRO A 42 0.67 4.84 -5.33
N SER A 43 1.34 5.87 -4.80
CA SER A 43 2.21 5.73 -3.64
C SER A 43 1.46 5.74 -2.30
N LEU A 44 0.22 6.21 -2.31
CA LEU A 44 -0.66 6.23 -1.14
C LEU A 44 -1.65 5.09 -1.22
N ILE A 45 -1.76 4.32 -0.14
CA ILE A 45 -2.84 3.35 0.03
C ILE A 45 -3.86 3.91 1.01
N ARG A 46 -5.16 3.80 0.70
CA ARG A 46 -6.22 4.05 1.69
C ARG A 46 -6.05 3.08 2.86
N THR A 47 -6.03 3.58 4.10
CA THR A 47 -5.98 2.75 5.31
C THR A 47 -7.35 2.11 5.54
N LEU A 48 -7.71 1.18 4.66
CA LEU A 48 -9.03 0.59 4.56
C LEU A 48 -8.89 -0.88 4.23
N MET A 49 -9.69 -1.69 4.91
CA MET A 49 -9.86 -3.11 4.65
C MET A 49 -11.34 -3.41 4.51
N TYR A 50 -11.70 -4.30 3.60
CA TYR A 50 -13.06 -4.78 3.43
C TYR A 50 -13.09 -6.30 3.35
N TYR A 51 -13.99 -6.90 4.12
CA TYR A 51 -14.14 -8.36 4.25
C TYR A 51 -15.57 -8.73 3.85
N PRO A 52 -15.82 -9.21 2.62
CA PRO A 52 -17.14 -9.74 2.25
C PRO A 52 -17.43 -11.12 2.86
N SER A 53 -16.39 -11.84 3.31
CA SER A 53 -16.48 -13.12 4.03
C SER A 53 -15.20 -13.34 4.84
N ASP A 54 -15.20 -14.31 5.75
CA ASP A 54 -14.10 -14.56 6.70
C ASP A 54 -12.74 -14.86 6.00
N ASP A 55 -12.76 -15.40 4.78
CA ASP A 55 -11.57 -15.82 4.03
C ASP A 55 -11.12 -14.81 2.96
N ILE A 56 -11.86 -13.72 2.75
CA ILE A 56 -11.59 -12.74 1.69
C ILE A 56 -11.38 -11.36 2.31
N CYS A 57 -10.28 -10.72 1.95
CA CYS A 57 -9.96 -9.36 2.35
C CYS A 57 -9.42 -8.55 1.17
N PHE A 58 -10.01 -7.38 0.96
CA PHE A 58 -9.54 -6.36 0.03
C PHE A 58 -8.94 -5.19 0.80
N TYR A 59 -8.04 -4.44 0.16
CA TYR A 59 -7.30 -3.34 0.78
C TYR A 59 -7.31 -2.10 -0.13
N GLY A 60 -7.07 -0.92 0.43
CA GLY A 60 -6.84 0.28 -0.36
C GLY A 60 -8.05 0.68 -1.22
N THR A 61 -7.81 1.04 -2.47
CA THR A 61 -8.84 1.43 -3.44
C THR A 61 -9.77 0.27 -3.78
N GLU A 62 -9.24 -0.95 -3.88
CA GLU A 62 -10.04 -2.16 -4.16
C GLU A 62 -11.06 -2.43 -3.05
N ALA A 63 -10.69 -2.22 -1.78
CA ALA A 63 -11.62 -2.36 -0.65
C ALA A 63 -12.86 -1.46 -0.79
N LEU A 64 -12.68 -0.22 -1.28
CA LEU A 64 -13.78 0.71 -1.49
C LEU A 64 -14.69 0.27 -2.65
N GLN A 65 -14.08 -0.21 -3.74
CA GLN A 65 -14.81 -0.71 -4.91
C GLN A 65 -15.66 -1.93 -4.53
N GLU A 66 -15.05 -2.88 -3.84
CA GLU A 66 -15.72 -4.11 -3.41
C GLU A 66 -16.81 -3.84 -2.38
N PHE A 67 -16.61 -2.89 -1.45
CA PHE A 67 -17.68 -2.46 -0.56
C PHE A 67 -18.91 -1.96 -1.34
N VAL A 68 -18.71 -1.07 -2.33
CA VAL A 68 -19.82 -0.54 -3.15
C VAL A 68 -20.47 -1.64 -3.99
N ASN A 69 -19.69 -2.59 -4.53
CA ASN A 69 -20.20 -3.69 -5.34
C ASN A 69 -21.03 -4.70 -4.53
N ASN A 70 -20.78 -4.84 -3.23
CA ASN A 70 -21.49 -5.77 -2.35
C ASN A 70 -22.63 -5.11 -1.56
N ASP A 71 -22.69 -3.77 -1.51
CA ASP A 71 -23.79 -2.99 -0.88
C ASP A 71 -24.95 -2.74 -1.87
N MET A 72 -24.73 -2.94 -3.18
CA MET A 72 -25.75 -2.91 -4.25
C MET A 72 -26.26 -4.30 -4.62
#